data_AF-A0A853C382-F1
#
_entry.id   AF-A0A853C382-F1
#
_cell.length_a   1.000
_cell.length_b   1.000
_cell.length_c   1.000
_cell.angle_alpha   90.00
_cell.angle_beta   90.00
_cell.angle_gamma   90.00
#
_symmetry.space_group_name_H-M   'P 1'
#
loop_
_entity.id
_entity.type
_entity.pdbx_description
1 polymer ?
#
loop_
_entity_poly.entity_id
_entity_poly.type
_entity_poly.pdbx_seq_one_letter_code
_entity_poly.pdbx_strand_id
1 'polypeptide(L)'
;MSATTPPEIRLINNIAVQFGHLAPERASEEVANHVRKFWDPRMKARLLELATTEAELLQPAAYAAVGLVNGSVSPPQAPATSATLLSVRTADGSLEVDLGDPRSVDGLRSAIGVDSTGRTASDLRGAIEQVTTRWTTAEALLALDQEDVPARAVNGDHGLVAP
;
A
#
# COMPACT_ATOMS: atom_id res chain seq x y z
N MET A 1 -10.50 -22.87 36.73
CA MET A 1 -9.87 -21.57 37.06
C MET A 1 -9.98 -20.72 35.81
N SER A 2 -10.83 -19.69 35.83
CA SER A 2 -11.05 -18.82 34.67
C SER A 2 -9.71 -18.19 34.29
N ALA A 3 -9.21 -18.45 33.09
CA ALA A 3 -8.01 -17.80 32.59
C ALA A 3 -8.32 -16.30 32.54
N THR A 4 -7.78 -15.54 33.49
CA THR A 4 -7.92 -14.08 33.52
C THR A 4 -7.19 -13.56 32.29
N THR A 5 -7.94 -13.11 31.29
CA THR A 5 -7.38 -12.51 30.07
C THR A 5 -6.33 -11.47 30.47
N PRO A 6 -5.11 -11.53 29.91
CA PRO A 6 -4.06 -10.56 30.19
C PRO A 6 -4.57 -9.13 30.04
N PRO A 7 -4.14 -8.20 30.91
CA PRO A 7 -4.64 -6.83 30.91
C PRO A 7 -4.43 -6.14 29.56
N GLU A 8 -3.32 -6.42 28.87
CA GLU A 8 -3.03 -5.89 27.53
C GLU A 8 -4.06 -6.37 26.51
N ILE A 9 -4.33 -7.68 26.43
CA ILE A 9 -5.34 -8.23 25.51
C ILE A 9 -6.72 -7.65 25.81
N ARG A 10 -7.08 -7.56 27.09
CA ARG A 10 -8.36 -6.98 27.50
C ARG A 10 -8.48 -5.51 27.07
N LEU A 11 -7.42 -4.72 27.25
CA LEU A 11 -7.42 -3.30 26.92
C LEU A 11 -7.49 -3.07 25.40
N ILE A 12 -6.69 -3.79 24.60
CA ILE A 12 -6.74 -3.63 23.15
C ILE A 12 -8.08 -4.08 22.56
N ASN A 13 -8.68 -5.15 23.10
CA ASN A 13 -10.03 -5.57 22.71
C ASN A 13 -11.08 -4.49 23.06
N ASN A 14 -11.00 -3.90 24.26
CA ASN A 14 -11.90 -2.81 24.63
C ASN A 14 -11.78 -1.61 23.67
N ILE A 15 -10.56 -1.26 23.24
CA ILE A 15 -10.33 -0.22 22.24
C ILE A 15 -10.93 -0.63 20.89
N ALA A 16 -10.73 -1.88 20.45
CA ALA A 16 -11.30 -2.39 19.21
C ALA A 16 -12.84 -2.34 19.21
N VAL A 17 -13.50 -2.61 20.34
CA VAL A 17 -14.95 -2.46 20.48
C VAL A 17 -15.39 -1.01 20.25
N GLN A 18 -14.65 -0.01 20.73
CA GLN A 18 -14.99 1.40 20.52
C GLN A 18 -15.00 1.79 19.04
N PHE A 19 -14.10 1.20 18.25
CA PHE A 19 -14.01 1.42 16.81
C PHE A 19 -14.85 0.46 15.97
N GLY A 20 -15.70 -0.38 16.59
CA GLY A 20 -16.52 -1.38 15.88
C GLY A 20 -17.58 -0.82 14.93
N HIS A 21 -17.80 0.50 14.93
CA HIS A 21 -18.67 1.19 13.96
C HIS A 21 -17.95 1.54 12.65
N LEU A 22 -16.63 1.43 12.61
CA LEU A 22 -15.81 1.66 11.43
C LEU A 22 -15.70 0.38 10.58
N ALA A 23 -15.30 0.55 9.32
CA ALA A 23 -14.90 -0.60 8.49
C ALA A 23 -13.76 -1.39 9.17
N PRO A 24 -13.70 -2.72 9.04
CA PRO A 24 -12.72 -3.57 9.75
C PRO A 24 -11.25 -3.13 9.59
N GLU A 25 -10.90 -2.66 8.40
CA GLU A 25 -9.57 -2.16 8.07
C GLU A 25 -9.29 -0.89 8.85
N ARG A 26 -10.24 0.06 8.83
CA ARG A 26 -10.15 1.33 9.55
C ARG A 26 -10.13 1.16 11.07
N ALA A 27 -10.91 0.22 11.59
CA ALA A 27 -10.92 -0.07 13.01
C ALA A 27 -9.54 -0.55 13.49
N SER A 28 -8.91 -1.46 12.73
CA SER A 28 -7.57 -1.99 13.06
C SER A 28 -6.50 -0.90 13.07
N GLU A 29 -6.58 0.06 12.13
CA GLU A 29 -5.67 1.20 12.08
C GLU A 29 -5.80 2.13 13.27
N GLU A 30 -7.04 2.50 13.61
CA GLU A 30 -7.30 3.43 14.71
C GLU A 30 -6.92 2.80 16.05
N VAL A 31 -7.15 1.49 16.21
CA VAL A 31 -6.65 0.72 17.35
C VAL A 31 -5.11 0.77 17.41
N ALA A 32 -4.42 0.50 16.29
CA ALA A 32 -2.96 0.54 16.25
C ALA A 32 -2.41 1.94 16.54
N ASN A 33 -3.03 2.99 15.99
CA ASN A 33 -2.68 4.38 16.24
C ASN A 33 -2.86 4.75 17.72
N HIS A 34 -3.96 4.32 18.33
CA HIS A 34 -4.21 4.51 19.75
C HIS A 34 -3.14 3.83 20.60
N VAL A 35 -2.84 2.56 20.32
CA VAL A 35 -1.79 1.81 21.03
C VAL A 35 -0.42 2.49 20.88
N ARG A 36 -0.04 2.94 19.68
CA ARG A 36 1.24 3.63 19.47
C ARG A 36 1.36 4.92 20.28
N LYS A 37 0.28 5.72 20.33
CA LYS A 37 0.24 7.04 20.98
C LYS A 37 0.16 6.95 22.50
N PHE A 38 -0.64 6.02 23.02
CA PHE A 38 -1.01 6.01 24.44
C PHE A 38 -0.35 4.89 25.24
N TRP A 39 0.19 3.84 24.60
CA TRP A 39 0.81 2.75 25.34
C TRP A 39 2.33 2.89 25.40
N ASP A 40 2.86 2.62 26.59
CA ASP A 40 4.29 2.60 26.83
C ASP A 40 5.01 1.51 26.01
N PRO A 41 6.29 1.71 25.66
CA PRO A 41 7.08 0.74 24.90
C PRO A 41 7.08 -0.67 25.50
N ARG A 42 7.13 -0.79 26.83
CA ARG A 42 7.11 -2.09 27.53
C ARG A 42 5.77 -2.81 27.40
N MET A 43 4.67 -2.06 27.43
CA MET A 43 3.32 -2.62 27.27
C MET A 43 3.09 -3.11 25.84
N LYS A 44 3.62 -2.37 24.85
CA LYS A 44 3.61 -2.80 23.43
C LYS A 44 4.42 -4.07 23.21
N ALA A 45 5.61 -4.18 23.79
CA ALA A 45 6.41 -5.40 23.74
C ALA A 45 5.66 -6.60 24.35
N ARG A 46 5.02 -6.40 25.51
CA ARG A 46 4.23 -7.45 26.16
C ARG A 46 3.03 -7.89 25.32
N LEU A 47 2.34 -6.95 24.68
CA LEU A 47 1.26 -7.25 23.75
C LEU A 47 1.73 -8.10 22.56
N LEU A 48 2.91 -7.82 22.00
CA LEU A 48 3.48 -8.57 20.89
C LEU A 48 3.81 -10.03 21.27
N GLU A 49 4.36 -10.22 22.47
CA GLU A 49 4.59 -11.57 23.03
C GLU A 49 3.27 -12.33 23.17
N LEU A 50 2.27 -11.68 23.80
CA LEU A 50 0.95 -12.25 24.04
C LEU A 50 0.22 -12.56 22.74
N ALA A 51 0.37 -11.76 21.69
CA ALA A 51 -0.23 -12.03 20.39
C ALA A 51 0.38 -13.26 19.69
N THR A 52 1.57 -13.70 20.10
CA THR A 52 2.20 -14.92 19.59
C THR A 52 1.72 -16.17 20.33
N THR A 53 1.44 -16.05 21.63
CA THR A 53 1.06 -17.19 22.49
C THR A 53 -0.44 -17.33 22.72
N GLU A 54 -1.18 -16.22 22.70
CA GLU A 54 -2.60 -16.11 23.08
C GLU A 54 -3.41 -15.36 22.00
N ALA A 55 -3.06 -15.56 20.71
CA ALA A 55 -3.72 -14.91 19.57
C ALA A 55 -5.25 -15.11 19.55
N GLU A 56 -5.73 -16.25 20.03
CA GLU A 56 -7.14 -16.63 20.10
C GLU A 56 -8.00 -15.73 21.01
N LEU A 57 -7.36 -15.02 21.96
CA LEU A 57 -8.05 -14.08 22.84
C LEU A 57 -8.19 -12.68 22.24
N LEU A 58 -7.55 -12.42 21.09
CA LEU A 58 -7.64 -11.13 20.40
C LEU A 58 -8.84 -11.11 19.46
N GLN A 59 -9.58 -10.01 19.48
CA GLN A 59 -10.60 -9.76 18.46
C GLN A 59 -9.95 -9.51 17.10
N PRO A 60 -10.65 -9.76 15.97
CA PRO A 60 -10.07 -9.62 14.63
C PRO A 60 -9.39 -8.27 14.38
N ALA A 61 -10.03 -7.16 14.77
CA ALA A 61 -9.46 -5.82 14.62
C ALA A 61 -8.27 -5.57 15.56
N ALA A 62 -8.29 -6.13 16.78
CA ALA A 62 -7.17 -6.03 17.72
C ALA A 62 -5.96 -6.84 17.22
N TYR A 63 -6.19 -8.05 16.70
CA TYR A 63 -5.14 -8.89 16.13
C TYR A 63 -4.48 -8.21 14.92
N ALA A 64 -5.27 -7.69 13.98
CA ALA A 64 -4.75 -6.93 12.85
C ALA A 64 -3.97 -5.68 13.29
N ALA A 65 -4.45 -4.97 14.33
CA ALA A 65 -3.75 -3.82 14.89
C ALA A 65 -2.38 -4.17 15.47
N VAL A 66 -2.21 -5.35 16.09
CA VAL A 66 -0.91 -5.79 16.62
C VAL A 66 0.14 -5.91 15.51
N GLY A 67 -0.23 -6.45 14.34
CA GLY A 67 0.67 -6.53 13.17
C GLY A 67 1.16 -5.15 12.73
N LEU A 68 0.26 -4.16 12.73
CA LEU A 68 0.59 -2.77 12.41
C LEU A 68 1.51 -2.14 13.47
N VAL A 69 1.32 -2.43 14.76
CA VAL A 69 2.19 -1.92 15.84
C VAL A 69 3.62 -2.44 15.72
N ASN A 70 3.83 -3.66 15.23
CA ASN A 70 5.14 -4.28 15.04
C ASN A 70 5.92 -3.72 13.82
N GLY A 71 5.35 -2.76 13.08
CA GLY A 71 5.99 -2.22 11.87
C GLY A 71 5.95 -3.17 10.67
N SER A 72 5.14 -4.23 10.73
CA SER A 72 4.80 -5.01 9.54
C SER A 72 3.76 -4.21 8.74
N VAL A 73 4.27 -3.41 7.81
CA VAL A 73 3.56 -2.60 6.80
C VAL A 73 2.81 -1.34 7.29
N SER A 74 2.89 -0.29 6.46
CA SER A 74 2.26 1.04 6.58
C SER A 74 0.71 1.00 6.54
N PRO A 75 0.02 2.06 7.02
CA PRO A 75 -1.45 2.14 7.16
C PRO A 75 -2.24 2.13 5.81
N PRO A 76 -3.48 1.61 5.77
CA PRO A 76 -4.52 1.99 4.80
C PRO A 76 -4.80 3.51 4.73
N GLN A 77 -4.32 4.16 3.67
CA GLN A 77 -4.96 5.38 3.17
C GLN A 77 -6.43 5.07 2.80
N ALA A 78 -7.35 6.01 3.08
CA ALA A 78 -8.75 5.95 2.61
C ALA A 78 -8.78 5.82 1.10
N PRO A 79 -9.82 5.17 0.55
CA PRO A 79 -9.63 4.12 -0.45
C PRO A 79 -8.61 4.56 -1.49
N ALA A 80 -7.35 4.22 -1.28
CA ALA A 80 -6.51 3.92 -2.41
C ALA A 80 -6.87 2.46 -2.69
N THR A 81 -7.57 2.20 -3.80
CA THR A 81 -7.10 1.16 -4.71
C THR A 81 -5.59 1.11 -4.54
N SER A 82 -4.98 -0.01 -4.12
CA SER A 82 -3.52 -0.09 -4.04
C SER A 82 -3.00 0.11 -5.44
N ALA A 83 -2.88 1.37 -5.84
CA ALA A 83 -2.35 1.81 -7.08
C ALA A 83 -0.89 1.48 -6.94
N THR A 84 -0.52 0.33 -7.49
CA THR A 84 0.86 0.02 -7.76
C THR A 84 1.25 1.01 -8.84
N LEU A 85 1.51 2.25 -8.42
CA LEU A 85 1.68 3.37 -9.33
C LEU A 85 3.12 3.28 -9.86
N LEU A 86 3.27 2.84 -11.10
CA LEU A 86 4.56 2.77 -11.76
C LEU A 86 4.85 4.12 -12.40
N SER A 87 5.84 4.84 -11.85
CA SER A 87 6.40 6.00 -12.52
C SER A 87 7.31 5.56 -13.67
N VAL A 88 6.99 5.98 -14.88
CA VAL A 88 7.72 5.67 -16.12
C VAL A 88 8.23 6.98 -16.73
N ARG A 89 9.50 7.01 -17.12
CA ARG A 89 10.08 8.18 -17.79
C ARG A 89 9.75 8.17 -19.28
N THR A 90 9.30 9.29 -19.80
CA THR A 90 9.06 9.54 -21.23
C THR A 90 10.12 10.49 -21.79
N ALA A 91 10.12 10.72 -23.10
CA ALA A 91 11.08 11.60 -23.77
C ALA A 91 11.04 13.06 -23.25
N ASP A 92 9.86 13.53 -22.85
CA ASP A 92 9.57 14.92 -22.50
C ASP A 92 9.01 15.08 -21.07
N GLY A 93 8.88 14.00 -20.30
CA GLY A 93 8.25 14.05 -18.99
C GLY A 93 8.26 12.75 -18.21
N SER A 94 7.24 12.57 -17.37
CA SER A 94 7.04 11.37 -16.59
C SER A 94 5.56 11.02 -16.54
N LEU A 95 5.26 9.73 -16.61
CA LEU A 95 3.93 9.17 -16.52
C LEU A 95 3.80 8.32 -15.28
N GLU A 96 2.65 8.39 -14.62
CA GLU A 96 2.26 7.48 -13.55
C GLU A 96 1.16 6.56 -14.06
N VAL A 97 1.45 5.27 -14.05
CA VAL A 97 0.54 4.21 -14.50
C VAL A 97 0.01 3.48 -13.28
N ASP A 98 -1.31 3.36 -13.16
CA ASP A 98 -1.94 2.62 -12.06
C ASP A 98 -2.00 1.11 -12.39
N LEU A 99 -1.15 0.34 -11.72
CA LEU A 99 -1.10 -1.13 -11.82
C LEU A 99 -1.90 -1.82 -10.69
N GLY A 100 -2.87 -1.15 -10.09
CA GLY A 100 -3.75 -1.73 -9.06
C GLY A 100 -4.66 -2.84 -9.59
N ASP A 101 -4.89 -2.90 -10.92
CA ASP A 101 -5.56 -4.01 -11.61
C ASP A 101 -4.52 -4.89 -12.33
N PRO A 102 -4.52 -6.23 -12.14
CA PRO A 102 -3.72 -7.15 -12.95
C PRO A 102 -3.87 -6.95 -14.47
N ARG A 103 -5.03 -6.52 -14.96
CA ARG A 103 -5.27 -6.21 -16.38
C ARG A 103 -4.45 -5.01 -16.87
N SER A 104 -4.17 -4.04 -16.00
CA SER A 104 -3.31 -2.90 -16.33
C SER A 104 -1.89 -3.35 -16.67
N VAL A 105 -1.41 -4.45 -16.07
CA VAL A 105 -0.06 -4.99 -16.34
C VAL A 105 -0.01 -5.63 -17.74
N ASP A 106 -1.05 -6.38 -18.11
CA ASP A 106 -1.13 -7.02 -19.42
C ASP A 106 -1.39 -5.98 -20.54
N GLY A 107 -2.26 -5.01 -20.30
CA GLY A 107 -2.50 -3.88 -21.21
C GLY A 107 -1.24 -3.02 -21.39
N LEU A 108 -0.48 -2.75 -20.32
CA LEU A 108 0.80 -2.05 -20.42
C LEU A 108 1.79 -2.84 -21.29
N ARG A 109 1.89 -4.16 -21.12
CA ARG A 109 2.76 -5.01 -21.96
C ARG A 109 2.35 -4.99 -23.43
N SER A 110 1.04 -5.05 -23.69
CA SER A 110 0.44 -4.95 -25.02
C SER A 110 0.76 -3.61 -25.67
N ALA A 111 0.47 -2.50 -24.98
CA ALA A 111 0.70 -1.13 -25.45
C ALA A 111 2.17 -0.88 -25.82
N ILE A 112 3.12 -1.35 -24.99
CA ILE A 112 4.54 -1.10 -25.20
C ILE A 112 5.19 -2.14 -26.14
N GLY A 113 4.44 -3.17 -26.56
CA GLY A 113 4.95 -4.25 -27.42
C GLY A 113 6.07 -5.08 -26.76
N VAL A 114 6.05 -5.21 -25.44
CA VAL A 114 7.10 -5.89 -24.67
C VAL A 114 6.71 -7.35 -24.48
N ASP A 115 7.19 -8.22 -25.37
CA ASP A 115 7.04 -9.70 -25.31
C ASP A 115 7.99 -10.34 -24.27
N SER A 116 8.42 -9.58 -23.25
CA SER A 116 9.62 -9.94 -22.49
C SER A 116 9.40 -11.19 -21.62
N THR A 117 10.14 -12.23 -21.98
CA THR A 117 10.43 -13.46 -21.21
C THR A 117 11.21 -13.20 -19.90
N GLY A 118 11.19 -11.96 -19.38
CA GLY A 118 11.90 -11.55 -18.16
C GLY A 118 11.27 -12.20 -16.94
N ARG A 119 12.07 -12.99 -16.21
CA ARG A 119 11.60 -13.76 -15.04
C ARG A 119 11.40 -12.89 -13.79
N THR A 120 11.78 -11.61 -13.81
CA THR A 120 11.78 -10.73 -12.63
C THR A 120 11.14 -9.37 -12.90
N ALA A 121 10.62 -8.73 -11.83
CA ALA A 121 9.99 -7.41 -11.90
C ALA A 121 10.96 -6.28 -12.30
N SER A 122 12.25 -6.43 -11.99
CA SER A 122 13.30 -5.47 -12.38
C SER A 122 13.57 -5.50 -13.88
N ASP A 123 13.53 -6.67 -14.51
CA ASP A 123 13.70 -6.81 -15.97
C ASP A 123 12.53 -6.17 -16.73
N LEU A 124 11.31 -6.36 -16.22
CA LEU A 124 10.11 -5.74 -16.77
C LEU A 124 10.19 -4.21 -16.71
N ARG A 125 10.55 -3.66 -15.53
CA ARG A 125 10.72 -2.21 -15.36
C ARG A 125 11.74 -1.63 -16.33
N GLY A 126 12.92 -2.26 -16.44
CA GLY A 126 13.97 -1.78 -17.34
C GLY A 126 13.60 -1.86 -18.83
N ALA A 127 12.80 -2.84 -19.23
CA ALA A 127 12.27 -2.96 -20.59
C ALA A 127 11.23 -1.87 -20.88
N ILE A 128 10.33 -1.61 -19.94
CA ILE A 128 9.30 -0.55 -20.04
C ILE A 128 9.99 0.80 -20.21
N GLU A 129 10.94 1.16 -19.33
CA GLU A 129 11.64 2.46 -19.39
C GLU A 129 12.40 2.67 -20.70
N GLN A 130 13.01 1.62 -21.28
CA GLN A 130 13.74 1.74 -22.54
C GLN A 130 12.85 2.01 -23.76
N VAL A 131 11.61 1.54 -23.75
CA VAL A 131 10.69 1.79 -24.86
C VAL A 131 10.00 3.13 -24.70
N THR A 132 9.53 3.45 -23.48
CA THR A 132 8.81 4.71 -23.22
C THR A 132 9.69 5.95 -23.28
N THR A 133 11.01 5.83 -23.09
CA THR A 133 11.95 6.95 -23.30
C THR A 133 12.01 7.44 -24.74
N ARG A 134 11.51 6.65 -25.70
CA ARG A 134 11.42 7.07 -27.11
C ARG A 134 10.09 7.73 -27.46
N TRP A 135 9.10 7.65 -26.56
CA TRP A 135 7.75 8.17 -26.77
C TRP A 135 7.56 9.46 -25.99
N THR A 136 6.81 10.39 -26.56
CA THR A 136 6.33 11.56 -25.80
C THR A 136 5.27 11.13 -24.79
N THR A 137 5.06 11.97 -23.78
CA THR A 137 4.03 11.77 -22.75
C THR A 137 2.64 11.63 -23.38
N ALA A 138 2.36 12.38 -24.44
CA ALA A 138 1.09 12.32 -25.16
C ALA A 138 0.91 11.00 -25.93
N GLU A 139 1.96 10.53 -26.62
CA GLU A 139 1.93 9.25 -27.36
C GLU A 139 1.75 8.06 -26.41
N ALA A 140 2.45 8.07 -25.27
CA ALA A 140 2.33 7.02 -24.28
C ALA A 140 0.95 7.02 -23.59
N LEU A 141 0.35 8.18 -23.32
CA LEU A 141 -1.03 8.25 -22.82
C LEU A 141 -2.04 7.69 -23.84
N LEU A 142 -1.87 8.04 -25.12
CA LEU A 142 -2.76 7.56 -26.17
C LEU A 142 -2.72 6.02 -26.28
N ALA A 143 -1.51 5.44 -26.25
CA ALA A 143 -1.34 3.99 -26.31
C ALA A 143 -1.92 3.28 -25.08
N LEU A 144 -1.83 3.88 -23.89
CA LEU A 144 -2.38 3.31 -22.65
C LEU A 144 -3.91 3.40 -22.61
N ASP A 145 -4.49 4.50 -23.09
CA ASP A 145 -5.94 4.68 -23.20
C ASP A 145 -6.59 3.65 -24.14
N GLN A 146 -5.90 3.30 -25.24
CA GLN A 146 -6.37 2.26 -26.17
C GLN A 146 -6.48 0.87 -25.53
N GLU A 147 -5.66 0.59 -24.53
CA GLU A 147 -5.64 -0.67 -23.79
C GLU A 147 -6.41 -0.58 -22.46
N ASP A 148 -7.20 0.48 -22.26
CA ASP A 148 -7.97 0.75 -21.03
C ASP A 148 -7.09 0.78 -19.75
N VAL A 149 -5.84 1.22 -19.90
CA VAL A 149 -4.88 1.30 -18.81
C VAL A 149 -4.92 2.71 -18.19
N PRO A 150 -5.33 2.84 -16.91
CA PRO A 150 -5.36 4.13 -16.24
C PRO A 150 -3.94 4.70 -16.04
N ALA A 151 -3.65 5.80 -16.74
CA ALA A 151 -2.38 6.50 -16.64
C ALA A 151 -2.57 8.02 -16.60
N ARG A 152 -1.67 8.73 -15.92
CA ARG A 152 -1.67 10.20 -15.87
C ARG A 152 -0.28 10.77 -16.07
N ALA A 153 -0.21 11.90 -16.78
CA ALA A 153 0.99 12.73 -16.83
C ALA A 153 1.28 13.31 -15.46
N VAL A 154 2.55 13.20 -15.05
CA VAL A 154 3.09 13.95 -13.93
C VAL A 154 3.92 15.06 -14.55
N ASN A 155 3.35 16.26 -14.60
CA ASN A 155 4.15 17.44 -14.87
C ASN A 155 5.11 17.58 -13.69
N GLY A 156 6.38 17.24 -13.91
CA GLY A 156 7.43 17.58 -12.97
C GLY A 156 7.33 19.07 -12.73
N ASP A 157 7.11 19.46 -11.48
CA ASP A 157 7.29 20.82 -11.02
C ASP A 157 8.74 21.20 -11.34
N HIS A 158 8.96 21.75 -12.54
CA HIS A 158 10.10 22.60 -12.81
C HIS A 158 9.83 23.86 -12.00
N GLY A 159 10.16 23.78 -10.71
CA GLY A 159 10.23 24.92 -9.83
C GLY A 159 10.97 26.03 -10.54
N LEU A 160 10.22 27.06 -10.91
CA LEU A 160 10.74 28.35 -11.32
C LEU A 160 11.58 28.88 -10.16
N VAL A 161 12.90 28.64 -10.20
CA VAL A 161 13.84 29.58 -9.60
C VAL A 161 13.89 30.77 -10.55
N ALA A 162 13.16 31.83 -10.18
CA ALA A 162 13.25 33.13 -10.81
C ALA A 162 14.69 33.70 -10.61
N PRO A 163 15.18 34.52 -11.56
CA PRO A 163 16.58 34.96 -11.61
C PRO A 163 17.01 35.86 -10.45
#